data_AF-A0A8H6HEL6-F1
#
_entry.id   AF-A0A8H6HEL6-F1
#
_cell.length_a   1.000
_cell.length_b   1.000
_cell.length_c   1.000
_cell.angle_alpha   90.00
_cell.angle_beta   90.00
_cell.angle_gamma   90.00
#
_symmetry.space_group_name_H-M   'P 1'
#
loop_
_entity.id
_entity.type
_entity.pdbx_description
1 polymer ?
#
loop_
_entity_poly.entity_id
_entity_poly.type
_entity_poly.pdbx_seq_one_letter_code
_entity_poly.pdbx_strand_id
1 'polypeptide(L)'
;LIDGALRGVTTHSLSISPASLSERMLNDFHTKGGRTFRGTVRHIREIIEGGVTSFARPNLDDIQYLPDAIIVCVGLGARFLGGVEDTNVFPTRIPIVKLRAPWVDVGRVIYNEDLKIDLSVIPLGDGDLVISGTPVDDDWRPTARSGSTEELIQKALSICPEIADAQPTASREDVRSLVVYEGSDIFGTRRNGPRLDVEWAPGVVHPRKVPVIMNYGYGSGELQASKGIAIAVVSLLQAALEQELEARGVLSGMEGVV
;
A
#
# COMPACT_ATOMS: atom_id res chain seq x y z
N LEU A 1 18.14 -24.24 -12.61
CA LEU A 1 18.58 -23.26 -11.59
C LEU A 1 19.58 -22.33 -12.26
N ILE A 2 19.64 -21.06 -11.87
CA ILE A 2 20.71 -20.16 -12.36
C ILE A 2 22.06 -20.64 -11.84
N ASP A 3 23.14 -20.27 -12.52
CA ASP A 3 24.49 -20.65 -12.08
C ASP A 3 24.78 -20.12 -10.67
N GLY A 4 25.38 -20.94 -9.82
CA GLY A 4 25.62 -20.64 -8.40
C GLY A 4 24.39 -20.74 -7.46
N ALA A 5 23.18 -21.00 -7.94
CA ALA A 5 22.03 -21.15 -7.06
C ALA A 5 22.07 -22.45 -6.24
N LEU A 6 21.90 -22.33 -4.92
CA LEU A 6 21.88 -23.47 -4.00
C LEU A 6 20.59 -24.30 -4.11
N ARG A 7 19.46 -23.64 -4.35
CA ARG A 7 18.12 -24.26 -4.40
C ARG A 7 17.21 -23.44 -5.32
N GLY A 8 16.11 -24.05 -5.75
CA GLY A 8 15.02 -23.33 -6.39
C GLY A 8 13.70 -24.06 -6.22
N VAL A 9 12.62 -23.30 -6.38
CA VAL A 9 11.24 -23.74 -6.23
C VAL A 9 10.43 -23.10 -7.35
N THR A 10 9.46 -23.84 -7.86
CA THR A 10 8.46 -23.33 -8.80
C THR A 10 7.09 -23.42 -8.14
N THR A 11 6.32 -22.34 -8.20
CA THR A 11 4.96 -22.28 -7.68
C THR A 11 4.04 -21.59 -8.69
N HIS A 12 2.73 -21.77 -8.50
CA HIS A 12 1.74 -20.92 -9.13
C HIS A 12 1.39 -19.78 -8.17
N SER A 13 1.43 -18.55 -8.67
CA SER A 13 1.12 -17.34 -7.92
C SER A 13 0.27 -16.40 -8.78
N LEU A 14 -0.14 -15.28 -8.20
CA LEU A 14 -0.87 -14.21 -8.87
C LEU A 14 -0.07 -12.92 -8.76
N SER A 15 0.05 -12.22 -9.89
CA SER A 15 0.51 -10.84 -9.97
C SER A 15 -0.65 -9.96 -10.41
N ILE A 16 -0.59 -8.68 -10.07
CA ILE A 16 -1.61 -7.71 -10.43
C ILE A 16 -0.97 -6.35 -10.64
N SER A 17 -1.43 -5.64 -11.66
CA SER A 17 -1.10 -4.23 -11.85
C SER A 17 -1.70 -3.39 -10.71
N PRO A 18 -0.88 -2.71 -9.88
CA PRO A 18 -1.40 -1.91 -8.77
C PRO A 18 -2.31 -0.77 -9.24
N ALA A 19 -2.03 -0.20 -10.41
CA ALA A 19 -2.86 0.85 -11.01
C ALA A 19 -4.27 0.34 -11.34
N SER A 20 -4.37 -0.75 -12.09
CA SER A 20 -5.66 -1.34 -12.47
C SER A 20 -6.45 -1.83 -11.27
N LEU A 21 -5.78 -2.36 -10.23
CA LEU A 21 -6.46 -2.74 -9.00
C LEU A 21 -7.04 -1.52 -8.28
N SER A 22 -6.23 -0.47 -8.10
CA SER A 22 -6.63 0.74 -7.37
C SER A 22 -7.81 1.44 -8.04
N GLU A 23 -7.80 1.53 -9.37
CA GLU A 23 -8.92 2.09 -10.15
C GLU A 23 -10.20 1.29 -9.95
N ARG A 24 -10.12 -0.05 -10.01
CA ARG A 24 -11.27 -0.93 -9.78
C ARG A 24 -11.81 -0.78 -8.37
N MET A 25 -10.94 -0.82 -7.36
CA MET A 25 -11.33 -0.68 -5.95
C MET A 25 -11.98 0.68 -5.68
N LEU A 26 -11.47 1.75 -6.28
CA LEU A 26 -12.05 3.09 -6.15
C LEU A 26 -13.42 3.18 -6.83
N ASN A 27 -13.59 2.57 -8.01
CA ASN A 27 -14.88 2.49 -8.67
C ASN A 27 -15.90 1.68 -7.84
N ASP A 28 -15.50 0.53 -7.30
CA ASP A 28 -16.33 -0.29 -6.42
C ASP A 28 -16.72 0.47 -5.14
N PHE A 29 -15.81 1.28 -4.59
CA PHE A 29 -16.10 2.14 -3.45
C PHE A 29 -17.16 3.20 -3.78
N HIS A 30 -17.02 3.89 -4.92
CA HIS A 30 -17.98 4.91 -5.34
C HIS A 30 -19.37 4.34 -5.69
N THR A 31 -19.42 3.19 -6.38
CA THR A 31 -20.71 2.53 -6.71
C THR A 31 -21.48 2.08 -5.47
N LYS A 32 -20.80 1.87 -4.34
CA LYS A 32 -21.39 1.59 -3.02
C LYS A 32 -21.70 2.84 -2.20
N GLY A 33 -21.62 4.04 -2.79
CA GLY A 33 -21.95 5.30 -2.14
C GLY A 33 -20.78 5.97 -1.41
N GLY A 34 -19.57 5.39 -1.49
CA GLY A 34 -18.36 6.01 -0.98
C GLY A 34 -18.08 7.36 -1.64
N ARG A 35 -17.49 8.29 -0.88
CA ARG A 35 -17.13 9.63 -1.37
C ARG A 35 -15.65 9.87 -1.13
N THR A 36 -15.00 10.54 -2.08
CA THR A 36 -13.59 10.92 -1.97
C THR A 36 -13.45 12.43 -1.86
N PHE A 37 -12.53 12.86 -1.00
CA PHE A 37 -12.17 14.25 -0.79
C PHE A 37 -10.65 14.37 -0.92
N ARG A 38 -10.20 15.41 -1.62
CA ARG A 38 -8.76 15.67 -1.78
C ARG A 38 -8.36 16.77 -0.81
N GLY A 39 -7.37 16.48 0.03
CA GLY A 39 -6.81 17.44 0.98
C GLY A 39 -5.60 16.89 1.71
N THR A 40 -4.99 17.73 2.55
CA THR A 40 -3.86 17.37 3.41
C THR A 40 -4.32 17.45 4.86
N VAL A 41 -4.24 16.34 5.58
CA VAL A 41 -4.47 16.29 7.03
C VAL A 41 -3.13 16.50 7.72
N ARG A 42 -3.01 17.53 8.58
CA ARG A 42 -1.76 17.74 9.35
C ARG A 42 -1.85 17.12 10.73
N HIS A 43 -3.04 17.07 11.31
CA HIS A 43 -3.31 16.44 12.58
C HIS A 43 -4.65 15.69 12.55
N ILE A 44 -4.72 14.51 13.17
CA ILE A 44 -5.92 13.66 13.13
C ILE A 44 -7.19 14.34 13.68
N ARG A 45 -7.03 15.22 14.68
CA ARG A 45 -8.10 16.09 15.22
C ARG A 45 -8.85 16.91 14.17
N GLU A 46 -8.20 17.30 13.08
CA GLU A 46 -8.88 18.01 11.98
C GLU A 46 -10.06 17.21 11.42
N ILE A 47 -9.94 15.88 11.42
CA ILE A 47 -10.98 14.94 10.98
C ILE A 47 -11.97 14.65 12.10
N ILE A 48 -11.47 14.44 13.32
CA ILE A 48 -12.31 14.12 14.49
C ILE A 48 -13.27 15.27 14.80
N GLU A 49 -12.79 16.51 14.75
CA GLU A 49 -13.52 17.70 15.18
C GLU A 49 -14.19 18.44 14.01
N GLY A 50 -13.58 18.42 12.82
CA GLY A 50 -14.10 19.10 11.63
C GLY A 50 -14.79 18.20 10.60
N GLY A 51 -14.62 16.87 10.72
CA GLY A 51 -15.12 15.93 9.72
C GLY A 51 -14.58 16.22 8.32
N VAL A 52 -15.42 15.98 7.31
CA VAL A 52 -15.07 16.25 5.90
C VAL A 52 -15.18 17.73 5.52
N THR A 53 -15.76 18.58 6.38
CA THR A 53 -15.89 20.02 6.11
C THR A 53 -14.54 20.72 6.00
N SER A 54 -13.51 20.17 6.65
CA SER A 54 -12.10 20.57 6.52
C SER A 54 -11.59 20.52 5.07
N PHE A 55 -12.26 19.79 4.16
CA PHE A 55 -11.87 19.65 2.74
C PHE A 55 -12.99 20.00 1.76
N ALA A 56 -14.22 20.23 2.22
CA ALA A 56 -15.38 20.48 1.37
C ALA A 56 -15.60 21.98 1.14
N ARG A 57 -16.15 22.35 -0.03
CA ARG A 57 -16.53 23.75 -0.33
C ARG A 57 -17.75 24.17 0.51
N PRO A 58 -17.89 25.46 0.84
CA PRO A 58 -18.89 25.99 1.78
C PRO A 58 -20.36 25.91 1.35
N ASN A 59 -20.70 25.31 0.20
CA ASN A 59 -22.09 25.23 -0.30
C ASN A 59 -22.77 23.87 -0.01
N LEU A 60 -22.40 23.23 1.09
CA LEU A 60 -23.09 22.05 1.59
C LEU A 60 -23.75 22.43 2.91
N ASP A 61 -24.95 23.01 2.83
CA ASP A 61 -25.78 23.41 3.98
C ASP A 61 -26.26 22.21 4.85
N ASP A 62 -25.66 21.02 4.77
CA ASP A 62 -26.18 19.80 5.42
C ASP A 62 -25.13 18.71 5.77
N ILE A 63 -23.83 19.01 5.86
CA ILE A 63 -22.82 17.98 6.19
C ILE A 63 -22.04 18.38 7.45
N GLN A 64 -22.69 18.30 8.60
CA GLN A 64 -22.05 18.24 9.91
C GLN A 64 -21.86 16.78 10.36
N TYR A 65 -21.53 15.87 9.42
CA TYR A 65 -21.25 14.47 9.76
C TYR A 65 -19.82 14.36 10.27
N LEU A 66 -19.68 14.55 11.57
CA LEU A 66 -18.51 14.09 12.29
C LEU A 66 -18.41 12.57 12.14
N PRO A 67 -17.19 12.03 12.01
CA PRO A 67 -17.04 10.60 11.84
C PRO A 67 -17.46 9.83 13.10
N ASP A 68 -18.24 8.76 12.92
CA ASP A 68 -18.47 7.76 13.97
C ASP A 68 -17.19 6.97 14.30
N ALA A 69 -16.29 6.86 13.33
CA ALA A 69 -15.00 6.20 13.45
C ALA A 69 -14.04 6.72 12.38
N ILE A 70 -12.73 6.57 12.63
CA ILE A 70 -11.68 6.92 11.66
C ILE A 70 -10.80 5.69 11.44
N ILE A 71 -10.44 5.43 10.19
CA ILE A 71 -9.45 4.42 9.83
C ILE A 71 -8.22 5.13 9.26
N VAL A 72 -7.07 4.98 9.90
CA VAL A 72 -5.83 5.67 9.56
C VAL A 72 -4.97 4.78 8.66
N CYS A 73 -5.12 4.98 7.34
CA CYS A 73 -4.41 4.26 6.28
C CYS A 73 -3.32 5.12 5.60
N VAL A 74 -2.47 5.78 6.37
CA VAL A 74 -1.57 6.85 5.84
C VAL A 74 -0.17 6.36 5.44
N GLY A 75 0.11 5.07 5.54
CA GLY A 75 1.40 4.47 5.17
C GLY A 75 2.57 5.18 5.84
N LEU A 76 3.56 5.61 5.04
CA LEU A 76 4.73 6.36 5.50
C LEU A 76 4.38 7.68 6.21
N GLY A 77 3.20 8.26 5.91
CA GLY A 77 2.71 9.49 6.53
C GLY A 77 2.42 9.35 8.03
N ALA A 78 2.25 8.14 8.56
CA ALA A 78 2.03 7.90 9.98
C ALA A 78 3.17 8.43 10.86
N ARG A 79 4.39 8.51 10.30
CA ARG A 79 5.55 9.09 10.97
C ARG A 79 5.38 10.57 11.30
N PHE A 80 4.61 11.31 10.49
CA PHE A 80 4.54 12.77 10.52
C PHE A 80 3.16 13.34 10.82
N LEU A 81 2.11 12.51 10.73
CA LEU A 81 0.75 12.95 11.00
C LEU A 81 0.58 13.27 12.50
N GLY A 82 0.25 14.51 12.82
CA GLY A 82 0.03 14.95 14.20
C GLY A 82 -1.05 14.13 14.90
N GLY A 83 -0.75 13.72 16.14
CA GLY A 83 -1.59 12.78 16.89
C GLY A 83 -1.38 11.31 16.53
N VAL A 84 -0.48 11.00 15.59
CA VAL A 84 0.02 9.63 15.34
C VAL A 84 1.53 9.58 15.56
N GLU A 85 2.31 10.38 14.82
CA GLU A 85 3.75 10.62 14.99
C GLU A 85 4.58 9.34 15.28
N ASP A 86 4.27 8.25 14.58
CA ASP A 86 4.88 6.93 14.85
C ASP A 86 6.30 6.86 14.28
N THR A 87 7.28 7.18 15.13
CA THR A 87 8.71 7.19 14.77
C THR A 87 9.29 5.81 14.45
N ASN A 88 8.52 4.72 14.66
CA ASN A 88 8.89 3.39 14.18
C ASN A 88 8.61 3.19 12.70
N VAL A 89 7.87 4.08 12.05
CA VAL A 89 7.62 4.02 10.61
C VAL A 89 8.79 4.61 9.84
N PHE A 90 9.29 3.88 8.85
CA PHE A 90 10.43 4.24 8.00
C PHE A 90 10.19 3.78 6.55
N PRO A 91 10.88 4.38 5.56
CA PRO A 91 10.76 3.96 4.18
C PRO A 91 11.56 2.69 3.93
N THR A 92 10.97 1.74 3.22
CA THR A 92 11.73 0.70 2.52
C THR A 92 11.66 1.01 1.03
N ARG A 93 12.79 1.41 0.46
CA ARG A 93 12.91 1.78 -0.95
C ARG A 93 13.32 0.58 -1.78
N ILE A 94 12.64 0.35 -2.90
CA ILE A 94 12.98 -0.69 -3.86
C ILE A 94 13.22 -0.03 -5.21
N PRO A 95 14.42 -0.11 -5.81
CA PRO A 95 14.64 0.39 -7.16
C PRO A 95 13.86 -0.48 -8.15
N ILE A 96 13.14 0.16 -9.08
CA ILE A 96 12.33 -0.54 -10.08
C ILE A 96 12.55 0.02 -11.48
N VAL A 97 12.40 -0.87 -12.47
CA VAL A 97 12.31 -0.55 -13.89
C VAL A 97 11.10 -1.30 -14.44
N LYS A 98 10.19 -0.59 -15.10
CA LYS A 98 9.03 -1.19 -15.78
C LYS A 98 9.27 -1.21 -17.27
N LEU A 99 9.11 -2.38 -17.89
CA LEU A 99 9.26 -2.62 -19.32
C LEU A 99 7.91 -3.02 -19.94
N ARG A 100 7.69 -2.71 -21.21
CA ARG A 100 6.62 -3.30 -22.02
C ARG A 100 7.13 -4.61 -22.64
N ALA A 101 6.73 -5.75 -22.07
CA ALA A 101 7.18 -7.07 -22.51
C ALA A 101 6.05 -8.13 -22.38
N PRO A 102 4.98 -8.02 -23.18
CA PRO A 102 3.77 -8.85 -23.02
C PRO A 102 3.97 -10.34 -23.31
N TRP A 103 5.09 -10.73 -23.92
CA TRP A 103 5.45 -12.13 -24.18
C TRP A 103 6.09 -12.81 -22.96
N VAL A 104 6.46 -12.06 -21.92
CA VAL A 104 6.99 -12.62 -20.66
C VAL A 104 5.83 -12.90 -19.72
N ASP A 105 5.58 -14.16 -19.39
CA ASP A 105 4.45 -14.61 -18.57
C ASP A 105 4.87 -15.35 -17.29
N VAL A 106 6.15 -15.70 -17.14
CA VAL A 106 6.70 -16.34 -15.94
C VAL A 106 7.47 -15.35 -15.07
N GLY A 107 7.00 -15.18 -13.83
CA GLY A 107 7.70 -14.41 -12.81
C GLY A 107 8.92 -15.16 -12.25
N ARG A 108 10.01 -14.44 -11.99
CA ARG A 108 11.25 -14.97 -11.42
C ARG A 108 11.73 -14.11 -10.26
N VAL A 109 12.19 -14.74 -9.18
CA VAL A 109 12.72 -14.05 -8.00
C VAL A 109 14.00 -14.73 -7.57
N ILE A 110 15.03 -13.92 -7.31
CA ILE A 110 16.29 -14.34 -6.71
C ILE A 110 16.31 -13.85 -5.26
N TYR A 111 16.64 -14.76 -4.36
CA TYR A 111 16.93 -14.46 -2.98
C TYR A 111 18.44 -14.55 -2.76
N ASN A 112 18.98 -13.62 -1.98
CA ASN A 112 20.37 -13.69 -1.53
C ASN A 112 20.52 -14.74 -0.40
N GLU A 113 21.74 -14.90 0.12
CA GLU A 113 22.06 -15.86 1.18
C GLU A 113 21.26 -15.64 2.48
N ASP A 114 20.85 -14.39 2.75
CA ASP A 114 20.01 -14.01 3.89
C ASP A 114 18.50 -14.18 3.63
N LEU A 115 18.12 -14.83 2.53
CA LEU A 115 16.73 -15.01 2.09
C LEU A 115 15.98 -13.68 1.86
N LYS A 116 16.70 -12.61 1.53
CA LYS A 116 16.11 -11.34 1.09
C LYS A 116 16.06 -11.30 -0.43
N ILE A 117 15.03 -10.65 -0.98
CA ILE A 117 14.91 -10.46 -2.42
C ILE A 117 16.09 -9.62 -2.90
N ASP A 118 16.88 -10.15 -3.83
CA ASP A 118 17.94 -9.41 -4.53
C ASP A 118 17.43 -8.86 -5.86
N LEU A 119 16.65 -9.66 -6.58
CA LEU A 119 16.08 -9.33 -7.87
C LEU A 119 14.72 -10.01 -8.03
N SER A 120 13.76 -9.30 -8.59
CA SER A 120 12.50 -9.88 -9.06
C SER A 120 12.17 -9.36 -10.45
N VAL A 121 11.58 -10.23 -11.27
CA VAL A 121 11.11 -9.96 -12.62
C VAL A 121 9.68 -10.50 -12.67
N ILE A 122 8.69 -9.63 -12.59
CA ILE A 122 7.29 -9.99 -12.36
C ILE A 122 6.40 -9.40 -13.46
N PRO A 123 5.77 -10.23 -14.30
CA PRO A 123 4.78 -9.75 -15.26
C PRO A 123 3.52 -9.32 -14.52
N LEU A 124 2.92 -8.18 -14.89
CA LEU A 124 1.76 -7.59 -14.18
C LEU A 124 0.41 -8.01 -14.76
N GLY A 125 0.40 -8.71 -15.89
CA GLY A 125 -0.82 -9.18 -16.57
C GLY A 125 -1.48 -8.14 -17.48
N ASP A 126 -0.98 -6.90 -17.52
CA ASP A 126 -1.41 -5.81 -18.42
C ASP A 126 -0.44 -5.58 -19.60
N GLY A 127 0.49 -6.51 -19.80
CA GLY A 127 1.56 -6.45 -20.78
C GLY A 127 2.83 -5.74 -20.29
N ASP A 128 2.80 -5.13 -19.10
CA ASP A 128 4.00 -4.60 -18.47
C ASP A 128 4.69 -5.67 -17.60
N LEU A 129 6.01 -5.54 -17.51
CA LEU A 129 6.93 -6.35 -16.71
C LEU A 129 7.65 -5.43 -15.74
N VAL A 130 7.62 -5.74 -14.45
CA VAL A 130 8.38 -5.00 -13.44
C VAL A 130 9.63 -5.77 -13.07
N ILE A 131 10.76 -5.09 -13.14
CA ILE A 131 12.03 -5.54 -12.58
C ILE A 131 12.27 -4.74 -11.31
N SER A 132 12.44 -5.41 -10.18
CA SER A 132 12.74 -4.78 -8.89
C SER A 132 14.03 -5.31 -8.31
N GLY A 133 14.86 -4.42 -7.79
CA GLY A 133 16.11 -4.78 -7.12
C GLY A 133 15.94 -4.99 -5.61
N THR A 134 17.06 -4.95 -4.89
CA THR A 134 17.13 -5.16 -3.46
C THR A 134 16.43 -4.04 -2.67
N PRO A 135 15.57 -4.36 -1.70
CA PRO A 135 15.02 -3.38 -0.76
C PRO A 135 16.10 -2.73 0.12
N VAL A 136 15.97 -1.42 0.35
CA VAL A 136 16.86 -0.63 1.21
C VAL A 136 16.03 0.14 2.23
N ASP A 137 16.24 -0.17 3.50
CA ASP A 137 15.56 0.49 4.61
C ASP A 137 16.15 1.88 4.89
N ASP A 138 15.33 2.77 5.44
CA ASP A 138 15.68 4.15 5.81
C ASP A 138 16.17 5.03 4.63
N ASP A 139 15.90 4.60 3.38
CA ASP A 139 16.22 5.35 2.18
C ASP A 139 15.02 6.18 1.68
N TRP A 140 15.13 7.50 1.85
CA TRP A 140 14.08 8.46 1.53
C TRP A 140 14.14 9.00 0.09
N ARG A 141 15.10 8.55 -0.73
CA ARG A 141 15.32 9.12 -2.06
C ARG A 141 14.27 8.62 -3.08
N PRO A 142 13.39 9.49 -3.61
CA PRO A 142 12.33 9.06 -4.53
C PRO A 142 12.83 8.87 -5.97
N THR A 143 14.03 9.36 -6.29
CA THR A 143 14.57 9.32 -7.65
C THR A 143 15.42 8.08 -7.90
N ALA A 144 15.47 7.67 -9.17
CA ALA A 144 16.44 6.70 -9.64
C ALA A 144 17.87 7.17 -9.34
N ARG A 145 18.77 6.20 -9.13
CA ARG A 145 20.21 6.45 -9.03
C ARG A 145 20.83 6.26 -10.41
N SER A 146 21.83 7.08 -10.74
CA SER A 146 22.55 6.95 -12.02
C SER A 146 23.11 5.53 -12.16
N GLY A 147 22.96 4.92 -13.34
CA GLY A 147 23.42 3.55 -13.64
C GLY A 147 22.55 2.41 -13.09
N SER A 148 21.62 2.69 -12.18
CA SER A 148 20.81 1.63 -11.56
C SER A 148 19.84 0.96 -12.54
N THR A 149 19.34 1.68 -13.55
CA THR A 149 18.46 1.13 -14.58
C THR A 149 19.19 0.07 -15.42
N GLU A 150 20.39 0.38 -15.91
CA GLU A 150 21.17 -0.50 -16.77
C GLU A 150 21.65 -1.75 -16.02
N GLU A 151 22.09 -1.56 -14.77
CA GLU A 151 22.47 -2.66 -13.89
C GLU A 151 21.29 -3.61 -13.64
N LEU A 152 20.10 -3.06 -13.38
CA LEU A 152 18.91 -3.84 -13.09
C LEU A 152 18.41 -4.61 -14.32
N ILE A 153 18.40 -3.97 -15.50
CA ILE A 153 18.10 -4.64 -16.77
C ILE A 153 19.12 -5.76 -17.05
N GLN A 154 20.41 -5.50 -16.85
CA GLN A 154 21.45 -6.51 -17.08
C GLN A 154 21.28 -7.73 -16.16
N LYS A 155 20.94 -7.50 -14.88
CA LYS A 155 20.62 -8.57 -13.94
C LYS A 155 19.35 -9.32 -14.35
N ALA A 156 18.31 -8.64 -14.83
CA ALA A 156 17.10 -9.31 -15.30
C ALA A 156 17.36 -10.20 -16.53
N LEU A 157 18.15 -9.73 -17.49
CA LEU A 157 18.50 -10.49 -18.69
C LEU A 157 19.30 -11.76 -18.41
N SER A 158 20.03 -11.82 -17.29
CA SER A 158 20.77 -13.04 -16.93
C SER A 158 19.86 -14.20 -16.46
N ILE A 159 18.64 -13.89 -16.01
CA ILE A 159 17.69 -14.89 -15.50
C ILE A 159 16.43 -15.02 -16.37
N CYS A 160 16.13 -14.01 -17.16
CA CYS A 160 14.96 -13.88 -18.01
C CYS A 160 15.40 -13.35 -19.38
N PRO A 161 16.23 -14.11 -20.14
CA PRO A 161 16.73 -13.68 -21.44
C PRO A 161 15.61 -13.39 -22.44
N GLU A 162 14.44 -14.01 -22.28
CA GLU A 162 13.29 -13.81 -23.16
C GLU A 162 12.73 -12.37 -23.14
N ILE A 163 13.14 -11.52 -22.19
CA ILE A 163 12.87 -10.08 -22.25
C ILE A 163 13.37 -9.49 -23.58
N ALA A 164 14.48 -10.02 -24.09
CA ALA A 164 15.09 -9.60 -25.34
C ALA A 164 14.42 -10.21 -26.59
N ASP A 165 13.58 -11.24 -26.46
CA ASP A 165 13.00 -11.99 -27.60
C ASP A 165 12.09 -11.13 -28.50
N ALA A 166 11.72 -9.92 -28.05
CA ALA A 166 11.12 -8.88 -28.90
C ALA A 166 11.89 -8.69 -30.21
N GLN A 167 13.21 -8.84 -30.17
CA GLN A 167 14.08 -8.89 -31.34
C GLN A 167 15.13 -10.00 -31.17
N PRO A 168 15.23 -10.98 -32.08
CA PRO A 168 16.18 -12.10 -31.98
C PRO A 168 17.67 -11.70 -31.88
N THR A 169 18.00 -10.43 -32.12
CA THR A 169 19.34 -9.84 -32.02
C THR A 169 19.40 -8.63 -31.08
N ALA A 170 18.43 -8.48 -30.18
CA ALA A 170 18.32 -7.31 -29.30
C ALA A 170 19.60 -7.08 -28.49
N SER A 171 20.20 -5.92 -28.69
CA SER A 171 21.21 -5.32 -27.84
C SER A 171 20.56 -4.74 -26.56
N ARG A 172 21.39 -4.32 -25.59
CA ARG A 172 20.89 -3.58 -24.40
C ARG A 172 20.11 -2.32 -24.77
N GLU A 173 20.49 -1.67 -25.87
CA GLU A 173 19.83 -0.47 -26.38
C GLU A 173 18.41 -0.79 -26.88
N ASP A 174 18.20 -1.98 -27.44
CA ASP A 174 16.89 -2.47 -27.87
C ASP A 174 15.97 -2.75 -26.68
N VAL A 175 16.48 -3.35 -25.59
CA VAL A 175 15.70 -3.54 -24.36
C VAL A 175 15.37 -2.21 -23.69
N ARG A 176 16.27 -1.23 -23.76
CA ARG A 176 16.03 0.11 -23.22
C ARG A 176 14.84 0.79 -23.89
N SER A 177 14.58 0.51 -25.16
CA SER A 177 13.40 1.03 -25.87
C SER A 177 12.07 0.52 -25.30
N LEU A 178 12.09 -0.58 -24.53
CA LEU A 178 10.91 -1.14 -23.86
C LEU A 178 10.60 -0.44 -22.52
N VAL A 179 11.50 0.39 -21.99
CA VAL A 179 11.35 1.04 -20.68
C VAL A 179 10.19 2.04 -20.72
N VAL A 180 9.22 1.84 -19.85
CA VAL A 180 8.06 2.74 -19.67
C VAL A 180 8.11 3.48 -18.33
N TYR A 181 8.93 3.02 -17.38
CA TYR A 181 9.18 3.72 -16.11
C TYR A 181 10.54 3.30 -15.53
N GLU A 182 11.26 4.28 -14.97
CA GLU A 182 12.44 4.06 -14.14
C GLU A 182 12.31 4.87 -12.85
N GLY A 183 12.61 4.26 -11.71
CA GLY A 183 12.42 4.93 -10.43
C GLY A 183 12.53 4.01 -9.25
N SER A 184 11.66 4.20 -8.28
CA SER A 184 11.65 3.41 -7.05
C SER A 184 10.28 3.40 -6.42
N ASP A 185 9.91 2.24 -5.90
CA ASP A 185 8.81 2.12 -4.97
C ASP A 185 9.31 2.45 -3.57
N ILE A 186 8.51 3.19 -2.79
CA ILE A 186 8.80 3.51 -1.40
C ILE A 186 7.62 3.04 -0.56
N PHE A 187 7.85 2.02 0.25
CA PHE A 187 6.85 1.47 1.15
C PHE A 187 6.99 2.07 2.55
N GLY A 188 5.86 2.32 3.21
CA GLY A 188 5.82 2.62 4.64
C GLY A 188 5.95 1.34 5.46
N THR A 189 7.15 1.04 5.93
CA THR A 189 7.42 -0.11 6.80
C THR A 189 7.46 0.36 8.25
N ARG A 190 7.08 -0.48 9.20
CA ARG A 190 7.13 -0.15 10.62
C ARG A 190 8.01 -1.14 11.39
N ARG A 191 8.91 -0.63 12.24
CA ARG A 191 9.74 -1.46 13.13
C ARG A 191 8.82 -2.27 14.04
N ASN A 192 9.16 -3.54 14.24
CA ASN A 192 8.37 -4.51 15.02
C ASN A 192 7.00 -4.86 14.42
N GLY A 193 6.81 -4.62 13.12
CA GLY A 193 5.61 -5.05 12.39
C GLY A 193 4.56 -3.96 12.20
N PRO A 194 3.54 -4.24 11.36
CA PRO A 194 2.47 -3.29 11.06
C PRO A 194 1.68 -2.94 12.31
N ARG A 195 1.05 -1.77 12.29
CA ARG A 195 0.14 -1.33 13.32
C ARG A 195 -1.30 -1.57 12.87
N LEU A 196 -2.00 -2.40 13.63
CA LEU A 196 -3.42 -2.68 13.49
C LEU A 196 -4.06 -2.75 14.88
N ASP A 197 -4.52 -1.62 15.39
CA ASP A 197 -5.12 -1.48 16.72
C ASP A 197 -6.19 -0.37 16.73
N VAL A 198 -6.89 -0.23 17.86
CA VAL A 198 -7.93 0.79 18.07
C VAL A 198 -7.48 1.71 19.21
N GLU A 199 -7.44 3.00 18.94
CA GLU A 199 -7.31 4.06 19.93
C GLU A 199 -8.62 4.83 20.08
N TRP A 200 -8.85 5.44 21.24
CA TRP A 200 -10.06 6.22 21.49
C TRP A 200 -9.69 7.69 21.65
N ALA A 201 -9.99 8.48 20.63
CA ALA A 201 -9.73 9.91 20.69
C ALA A 201 -10.84 10.62 21.49
N PRO A 202 -10.50 11.43 22.51
CA PRO A 202 -11.49 12.24 23.20
C PRO A 202 -12.00 13.34 22.26
N GLY A 203 -13.32 13.41 22.07
CA GLY A 203 -13.92 14.59 21.45
C GLY A 203 -13.72 15.79 22.38
N VAL A 204 -13.10 16.86 21.86
CA VAL A 204 -12.96 18.12 22.61
C VAL A 204 -14.18 19.01 22.39
N VAL A 205 -14.78 18.95 21.21
CA VAL A 205 -16.00 19.70 20.84
C VAL A 205 -17.28 18.91 21.20
N HIS A 206 -17.19 17.60 21.39
CA HIS A 206 -18.33 16.72 21.66
C HIS A 206 -17.97 15.71 22.76
N PRO A 207 -18.89 15.31 23.65
CA PRO A 207 -18.58 14.37 24.75
C PRO A 207 -18.27 12.94 24.29
N ARG A 208 -18.40 12.66 22.99
CA ARG A 208 -18.23 11.33 22.40
C ARG A 208 -16.75 11.04 22.16
N LYS A 209 -16.31 9.83 22.55
CA LYS A 209 -15.02 9.29 22.12
C LYS A 209 -15.16 8.71 20.73
N VAL A 210 -14.26 9.06 19.81
CA VAL A 210 -14.25 8.53 18.45
C VAL A 210 -13.20 7.42 18.38
N PRO A 211 -13.56 6.18 18.00
CA PRO A 211 -12.59 5.13 17.75
C PRO A 211 -11.76 5.45 16.49
N VAL A 212 -10.46 5.31 16.64
CA VAL A 212 -9.43 5.51 15.62
C VAL A 212 -8.74 4.18 15.40
N ILE A 213 -9.01 3.54 14.27
CA ILE A 213 -8.40 2.28 13.87
C ILE A 213 -7.11 2.61 13.12
N MET A 214 -5.96 2.27 13.71
CA MET A 214 -4.67 2.41 13.06
C MET A 214 -4.48 1.27 12.07
N ASN A 215 -4.06 1.56 10.83
CA ASN A 215 -3.89 0.55 9.79
C ASN A 215 -2.75 0.93 8.83
N TYR A 216 -1.50 0.69 9.22
CA TYR A 216 -0.33 1.08 8.42
C TYR A 216 0.92 0.27 8.78
N GLY A 217 1.99 0.42 8.00
CA GLY A 217 3.31 -0.15 8.32
C GLY A 217 3.59 -1.55 7.76
N TYR A 218 2.85 -1.97 6.73
CA TYR A 218 2.93 -3.32 6.15
C TYR A 218 4.12 -3.53 5.19
N GLY A 219 4.83 -2.47 4.81
CA GLY A 219 5.95 -2.56 3.88
C GLY A 219 5.55 -3.11 2.50
N SER A 220 6.48 -3.79 1.83
CA SER A 220 6.24 -4.38 0.50
C SER A 220 5.22 -5.53 0.47
N GLY A 221 4.81 -6.03 1.64
CA GLY A 221 3.79 -7.07 1.79
C GLY A 221 2.35 -6.55 1.83
N GLU A 222 2.12 -5.25 1.67
CA GLU A 222 0.78 -4.67 1.84
C GLU A 222 -0.24 -5.18 0.79
N LEU A 223 0.18 -5.29 -0.47
CA LEU A 223 -0.72 -5.66 -1.56
C LEU A 223 -1.20 -7.11 -1.43
N GLN A 224 -0.27 -8.02 -1.15
CA GLN A 224 -0.55 -9.45 -0.96
C GLN A 224 -1.46 -9.73 0.25
N ALA A 225 -1.38 -8.90 1.30
CA ALA A 225 -2.18 -9.06 2.51
C ALA A 225 -3.46 -8.19 2.53
N SER A 226 -3.64 -7.30 1.56
CA SER A 226 -4.65 -6.23 1.54
C SER A 226 -6.07 -6.70 1.90
N LYS A 227 -6.54 -7.80 1.32
CA LYS A 227 -7.87 -8.35 1.61
C LYS A 227 -8.00 -8.87 3.04
N GLY A 228 -6.97 -9.55 3.55
CA GLY A 228 -6.95 -10.03 4.94
C GLY A 228 -6.91 -8.87 5.93
N ILE A 229 -6.13 -7.84 5.63
CA ILE A 229 -6.06 -6.59 6.39
C ILE A 229 -7.44 -5.93 6.44
N ALA A 230 -8.11 -5.79 5.29
CA ALA A 230 -9.43 -5.17 5.21
C ALA A 230 -10.48 -5.92 6.07
N ILE A 231 -10.45 -7.26 6.07
CA ILE A 231 -11.33 -8.07 6.92
C ILE A 231 -11.07 -7.77 8.40
N ALA A 232 -9.81 -7.76 8.83
CA ALA A 232 -9.46 -7.49 10.22
C ALA A 232 -9.83 -6.05 10.65
N VAL A 233 -9.64 -5.06 9.78
CA VAL A 233 -10.07 -3.67 10.01
C VAL A 233 -11.58 -3.58 10.19
N VAL A 234 -12.37 -4.27 9.35
CA VAL A 234 -13.84 -4.29 9.50
C VAL A 234 -14.26 -4.92 10.83
N SER A 235 -13.63 -6.02 11.24
CA SER A 235 -13.91 -6.63 12.55
C SER A 235 -13.61 -5.69 13.71
N LEU A 236 -12.47 -4.98 13.68
CA LEU A 236 -12.11 -4.00 14.71
C LEU A 236 -13.07 -2.81 14.73
N LEU A 237 -13.47 -2.32 13.55
CA LEU A 237 -14.45 -1.25 13.41
C LEU A 237 -15.80 -1.64 14.03
N GLN A 238 -16.31 -2.83 13.70
CA GLN A 238 -17.58 -3.33 14.23
C GLN A 238 -17.54 -3.42 15.76
N ALA A 239 -16.52 -4.08 16.32
CA ALA A 239 -16.37 -4.21 17.76
C ALA A 239 -16.24 -2.84 18.46
N ALA A 240 -15.51 -1.89 17.87
CA ALA A 240 -15.37 -0.55 18.42
C ALA A 240 -16.70 0.23 18.39
N LEU A 241 -17.47 0.14 17.31
CA LEU A 241 -18.78 0.78 17.22
C LEU A 241 -19.80 0.16 18.21
N GLU A 242 -19.79 -1.16 18.38
CA GLU A 242 -20.62 -1.85 19.38
C GLU A 242 -20.29 -1.36 20.80
N GLN A 243 -19.00 -1.32 21.16
CA GLN A 243 -18.54 -0.80 22.45
C GLN A 243 -18.98 0.65 22.68
N GLU A 244 -18.97 1.48 21.64
CA GLU A 244 -19.42 2.87 21.69
C GLU A 244 -20.93 2.99 21.96
N LEU A 245 -21.73 2.14 21.31
CA LEU A 245 -23.18 2.09 21.49
C LEU A 245 -23.58 1.56 22.88
N GLU A 246 -22.86 0.56 23.39
CA GLU A 246 -23.04 0.05 24.76
C GLU A 246 -22.72 1.13 25.79
N ALA A 247 -21.60 1.84 25.62
CA ALA A 247 -21.20 2.94 26.51
C ALA A 247 -22.23 4.08 26.54
N ARG A 248 -23.05 4.21 25.49
CA ARG A 248 -24.15 5.18 25.39
C ARG A 248 -25.48 4.68 25.96
N GLY A 249 -25.54 3.43 26.41
CA GLY A 249 -26.78 2.81 26.89
C GLY A 249 -27.82 2.57 25.78
N VAL A 250 -27.39 2.54 24.51
CA VAL A 250 -28.28 2.33 23.36
C VAL A 250 -28.63 0.84 23.22
N LEU A 251 -27.68 -0.05 23.49
CA LEU A 251 -27.88 -1.50 23.39
C LEU A 251 -28.57 -2.11 24.61
N SER A 252 -28.43 -1.53 25.81
CA SER A 252 -29.14 -1.96 27.03
C SER A 252 -30.63 -1.60 27.04
N GLY A 253 -31.10 -0.76 26.11
CA GLY A 253 -32.50 -0.38 25.96
C GLY A 253 -33.35 -1.31 25.09
N MET A 254 -32.74 -2.29 24.42
CA MET A 254 -33.45 -3.21 23.50
C MET A 254 -33.92 -4.51 24.15
N GLU A 255 -33.50 -4.81 25.39
CA GLU A 255 -33.98 -5.98 26.16
C GLU A 255 -35.36 -5.78 26.80
N GLY A 256 -35.99 -4.61 26.64
CA GLY A 256 -37.27 -4.25 27.26
C GLY A 256 -38.50 -4.25 26.34
N VAL A 257 -38.36 -4.66 25.07
CA VAL A 257 -39.49 -4.72 24.12
C VAL A 257 -39.57 -6.11 23.51
N VAL A 258 -40.13 -7.03 24.28
CA VAL A 258 -40.73 -8.30 23.82
C VAL A 258 -42.16 -8.33 24.30
#